data_AF-A0A0K8MCR6-F1
#
_entry.id   AF-A0A0K8MCR6-F1
#
_cell.length_a   1.000
_cell.length_b   1.000
_cell.length_c   1.000
_cell.angle_alpha   90.00
_cell.angle_beta   90.00
_cell.angle_gamma   90.00
#
_symmetry.space_group_name_H-M   'P 1'
#
loop_
_entity.id
_entity.type
_entity.pdbx_description
1 polymer ?
#
loop_
_entity_poly.entity_id
_entity_poly.type
_entity_poly.pdbx_seq_one_letter_code
_entity_poly.pdbx_strand_id
1 'polypeptide(L)'
;MIGALNLPVIKWSVTWWTTLHQPASFLRVGGSAVHESMILPLFLMTGAYAAFFLLVLLWQLEIEILKHKIITHQHKMRQDIQERK
;
A
#
# COMPACT_ATOMS: atom_id res chain seq x y z
N MET A 1 2.46 12.31 38.47
CA MET A 1 2.34 13.75 38.13
C MET A 1 3.19 14.19 36.93
N ILE A 2 4.19 13.40 36.49
CA ILE A 2 5.05 13.73 35.32
C ILE A 2 4.28 13.77 33.98
N GLY A 3 3.24 12.94 33.82
CA GLY A 3 2.42 12.92 32.59
C GLY A 3 1.67 14.24 32.30
N ALA A 4 1.35 15.04 33.33
CA ALA A 4 0.69 16.33 33.15
C ALA A 4 1.62 17.37 32.48
N LEU A 5 2.93 17.27 32.70
CA LEU A 5 3.94 18.12 32.06
C LEU A 5 4.21 17.70 30.60
N ASN A 6 4.04 16.42 30.28
CA ASN A 6 4.20 15.92 28.90
C ASN A 6 3.05 16.32 27.97
N LEU A 7 1.84 16.50 28.50
CA LEU A 7 0.65 16.86 27.73
C LEU A 7 0.82 18.18 26.95
N PRO A 8 1.31 19.29 27.56
CA PRO A 8 1.66 20.50 26.81
C PRO A 8 2.69 20.24 25.72
N VAL A 9 3.80 19.56 26.03
CA VAL A 9 4.87 19.29 25.07
C VAL A 9 4.33 18.51 23.86
N ILE A 10 3.54 17.47 24.10
CA ILE A 10 2.89 16.69 23.03
C ILE A 10 1.91 17.57 22.24
N LYS A 11 1.07 18.36 22.91
CA LYS A 11 0.08 19.23 22.27
C LYS A 11 0.74 20.23 21.32
N TRP A 12 1.76 20.94 21.79
CA TRP A 12 2.45 21.95 21.00
C TRP A 12 3.35 21.32 19.93
N SER A 13 3.96 20.17 20.20
CA SER A 13 4.72 19.40 19.21
C SER A 13 3.86 18.95 18.04
N VAL A 14 2.67 18.39 18.32
CA VAL A 14 1.72 17.97 17.28
C VAL A 14 1.22 19.18 16.49
N THR A 15 0.86 20.28 17.16
CA THR A 15 0.42 21.50 16.47
C THR A 15 1.51 22.09 15.58
N TRP A 16 2.76 22.12 16.05
CA TRP A 16 3.91 22.61 15.28
C TRP A 16 4.20 21.74 14.05
N TRP A 17 4.24 20.42 14.22
CA TRP A 17 4.45 19.49 13.12
C TRP A 17 3.36 19.61 12.04
N THR A 18 2.10 19.82 12.46
CA THR A 18 0.97 20.03 11.55
C THR A 18 1.11 21.30 10.70
N THR A 19 1.82 22.33 11.19
CA THR A 19 2.08 23.57 10.42
C THR A 19 3.28 23.51 9.49
N LEU A 20 4.24 22.61 9.74
CA LEU A 20 5.42 22.41 8.89
C LEU A 20 5.09 21.60 7.64
N HIS A 21 4.16 20.65 7.76
CA HIS A 21 3.70 19.89 6.62
C HIS A 21 2.83 20.76 5.72
N GLN A 22 3.09 20.66 4.42
CA GLN A 22 2.24 21.26 3.41
C GLN A 22 0.79 20.77 3.61
N PRO A 23 -0.20 21.68 3.62
CA PRO A 23 -1.59 21.31 3.75
C PRO A 23 -2.07 20.52 2.52
N ALA A 24 -3.25 19.89 2.64
CA ALA A 24 -3.86 19.14 1.55
C ALA A 24 -3.88 19.97 0.25
N SER A 25 -3.21 19.48 -0.78
CA SER A 25 -3.02 20.22 -2.04
C SER A 25 -4.02 19.81 -3.12
N PHE A 26 -4.58 18.60 -3.02
CA PHE A 26 -5.47 18.04 -4.04
C PHE A 26 -6.96 18.27 -3.76
N LEU A 27 -7.42 17.93 -2.56
CA LEU A 27 -8.82 18.09 -2.12
C LEU A 27 -8.86 19.06 -0.95
N ARG A 28 -8.88 20.36 -1.26
CA ARG A 28 -9.00 21.45 -0.30
C ARG A 28 -10.33 22.18 -0.48
N VAL A 29 -10.91 22.65 0.62
CA VAL A 29 -12.03 23.61 0.57
C VAL A 29 -11.52 24.87 -0.14
N GLY A 30 -12.14 25.19 -1.29
CA GLY A 30 -11.72 26.30 -2.16
C GLY A 30 -10.92 25.89 -3.41
N GLY A 31 -10.79 24.59 -3.70
CA GLY A 31 -10.17 24.08 -4.94
C GLY A 31 -8.73 23.57 -4.76
N SER A 32 -8.25 22.86 -5.78
CA SER A 32 -6.89 22.30 -5.81
C SER A 32 -5.85 23.42 -5.77
N ALA A 33 -4.83 23.28 -4.92
CA ALA A 33 -3.65 24.15 -4.90
C ALA A 33 -2.61 23.72 -5.96
N VAL A 34 -2.88 22.65 -6.71
CA VAL A 34 -2.01 22.14 -7.77
C VAL A 34 -2.20 22.98 -9.03
N HIS A 35 -1.10 23.46 -9.59
CA HIS A 35 -1.09 24.18 -10.86
C HIS A 35 -1.62 23.28 -12.00
N GLU A 36 -2.43 23.83 -12.91
CA GLU A 36 -3.13 23.05 -13.94
C GLU A 36 -2.18 22.22 -14.82
N SER A 37 -0.99 22.75 -15.14
CA SER A 37 0.03 22.03 -15.92
C SER A 37 0.56 20.76 -15.23
N MET A 38 0.35 20.60 -13.92
CA MET A 38 0.80 19.45 -13.14
C MET A 38 -0.27 18.35 -13.02
N ILE A 39 -1.53 18.66 -13.36
CA ILE A 39 -2.65 17.72 -13.21
C ILE A 39 -2.46 16.50 -14.12
N LEU A 40 -2.11 16.73 -15.39
CA LEU A 40 -1.94 15.65 -16.36
C LEU A 40 -0.76 14.72 -16.01
N PRO A 41 0.46 15.22 -15.70
CA PRO A 41 1.54 14.38 -15.19
C PRO A 41 1.14 13.56 -13.96
N LEU A 42 0.39 14.16 -13.03
CA LEU A 42 0.01 13.50 -11.79
C LEU A 42 -0.94 12.32 -12.03
N PHE A 43 -1.99 12.50 -12.83
CA PHE A 43 -2.92 11.41 -13.16
C PHE A 43 -2.25 10.35 -14.03
N LEU A 44 -1.39 10.73 -14.97
CA LEU A 44 -0.65 9.80 -15.80
C LEU A 44 0.24 8.90 -14.94
N MET A 45 1.03 9.47 -14.03
CA MET A 45 1.91 8.68 -13.15
C MET A 45 1.13 7.85 -12.14
N THR A 46 0.01 8.38 -11.61
CA THR A 46 -0.89 7.61 -10.73
C THR A 46 -1.45 6.39 -11.46
N GLY A 47 -1.95 6.58 -12.70
CA GLY A 47 -2.46 5.50 -13.53
C GLY A 47 -1.38 4.48 -13.90
N ALA A 48 -0.18 4.95 -14.28
CA ALA A 48 0.94 4.08 -14.61
C ALA A 48 1.36 3.21 -13.41
N TYR A 49 1.45 3.80 -12.22
CA TYR A 49 1.79 3.06 -11.01
C TYR A 49 0.69 2.07 -10.61
N ALA A 50 -0.59 2.45 -10.71
CA ALA A 50 -1.70 1.54 -10.45
C ALA A 50 -1.72 0.34 -11.42
N ALA A 51 -1.47 0.60 -12.71
CA ALA A 51 -1.36 -0.46 -13.72
C ALA A 51 -0.14 -1.37 -13.45
N PHE A 52 1.01 -0.79 -13.12
CA PHE A 52 2.21 -1.56 -12.75
C PHE A 52 1.95 -2.44 -11.51
N PHE A 53 1.34 -1.88 -10.47
CA PHE A 53 0.95 -2.63 -9.28
C PHE A 53 0.01 -3.79 -9.64
N LEU A 54 -1.00 -3.54 -10.46
CA LEU A 54 -1.96 -4.57 -10.88
C LEU A 54 -1.28 -5.68 -11.69
N LEU A 55 -0.35 -5.35 -12.58
CA LEU A 55 0.43 -6.32 -13.33
C LEU A 55 1.26 -7.22 -12.41
N VAL A 56 1.99 -6.62 -11.46
CA VAL A 56 2.80 -7.37 -10.48
C VAL A 56 1.91 -8.22 -9.58
N LEU A 57 0.75 -7.70 -9.17
CA LEU A 57 -0.22 -8.42 -8.35
C LEU A 57 -0.75 -9.66 -9.09
N LEU A 58 -1.20 -9.50 -10.34
CA LEU A 58 -1.69 -10.61 -11.14
C LEU A 58 -0.61 -11.68 -11.36
N TRP A 59 0.63 -11.27 -11.65
CA TRP A 59 1.74 -12.19 -11.77
C TRP A 59 1.99 -12.96 -10.46
N GLN A 60 1.99 -12.28 -9.31
CA GLN A 60 2.15 -12.97 -8.02
C GLN A 60 1.00 -13.95 -7.73
N LEU A 61 -0.23 -13.60 -8.09
CA LEU A 61 -1.38 -14.51 -7.96
C LEU A 61 -1.23 -15.76 -8.82
N GLU A 62 -0.73 -15.63 -10.05
CA GLU A 62 -0.45 -16.78 -10.92
C GLU A 62 0.61 -17.71 -10.30
N ILE A 63 1.70 -17.14 -9.79
CA ILE A 63 2.76 -17.90 -9.11
C ILE A 63 2.19 -18.64 -7.89
N GLU A 64 1.38 -17.98 -7.08
CA GLU A 64 0.81 -18.57 -5.88
C GLU A 64 -0.15 -19.72 -6.22
N ILE A 65 -0.96 -19.57 -7.27
CA ILE A 65 -1.84 -20.64 -7.78
C ILE A 65 -1.03 -21.83 -8.28
N LEU A 66 0.03 -21.59 -9.07
CA LEU A 66 0.91 -22.65 -9.57
C LEU A 66 1.60 -23.41 -8.43
N LYS A 67 2.11 -22.69 -7.43
CA LYS A 67 2.74 -23.26 -6.24
C LYS A 67 1.76 -24.15 -5.46
N HIS A 68 0.52 -23.68 -5.25
CA HIS A 68 -0.52 -24.47 -4.59
C HIS A 68 -0.85 -25.76 -5.38
N LYS A 69 -0.94 -25.68 -6.70
CA LYS A 69 -1.16 -26.86 -7.55
C LYS A 69 -0.02 -27.88 -7.43
N ILE A 70 1.24 -27.42 -7.47
CA ILE A 70 2.42 -28.28 -7.31
C ILE A 70 2.41 -28.99 -5.95
N ILE A 71 2.18 -28.24 -4.86
CA ILE A 71 2.12 -28.81 -3.50
C ILE A 71 1.00 -29.85 -3.38
N THR A 72 -0.18 -29.54 -3.90
CA THR A 72 -1.33 -30.46 -3.88
C THR A 72 -1.02 -31.75 -4.64
N HIS A 73 -0.40 -31.64 -5.82
CA HIS A 73 -0.01 -32.79 -6.62
C HIS A 73 1.08 -33.63 -5.93
N GLN A 74 2.08 -32.99 -5.33
CA GLN A 74 3.13 -33.67 -4.56
C GLN A 74 2.56 -34.45 -3.37
N HIS A 75 1.56 -33.88 -2.68
CA HIS A 75 0.90 -34.57 -1.57
C HIS A 75 0.18 -35.84 -2.04
N LYS A 76 -0.60 -35.75 -3.13
CA LYS A 76 -1.28 -36.92 -3.73
C LYS A 76 -0.30 -38.02 -4.12
N MET A 77 0.78 -37.68 -4.83
CA MET A 77 1.80 -38.68 -5.21
C MET A 77 2.44 -39.37 -4.00
N ARG A 78 2.68 -38.65 -2.89
CA ARG A 78 3.22 -39.26 -1.68
C ARG A 78 2.25 -40.25 -1.05
N GLN A 79 0.95 -39.93 -1.06
CA GLN A 79 -0.10 -40.84 -0.58
C GLN A 79 -0.16 -42.10 -1.46
N ASP A 80 -0.19 -41.95 -2.79
CA ASP A 80 -0.20 -43.08 -3.73
C ASP A 80 1.02 -44.01 -3.54
N ILE A 81 2.20 -43.46 -3.24
CA ILE A 81 3.41 -44.25 -2.95
C ILE A 81 3.29 -44.98 -1.61
N GLN A 82 2.64 -44.39 -0.60
CA GLN A 82 2.41 -45.04 0.69
C GLN A 82 1.38 -46.16 0.58
N GLU A 83 0.30 -45.97 -0.19
CA GLU A 83 -0.74 -46.99 -0.40
C GLU A 83 -0.25 -48.20 -1.22
N ARG A 84 0.79 -48.03 -2.06
CA ARG A 84 1.39 -49.11 -2.85
C ARG A 84 2.41 -49.96 -2.09
N LYS A 85 2.77 -49.61 -0.86
CA LYS A 85 3.68 -50.38 0.00
C LYS A 85 2.91 -51.26 0.96
#